data_AF-A0A2E7CP48-F1
#
_entry.id   AF-A0A2E7CP48-F1
#
_cell.length_a   1.000
_cell.length_b   1.000
_cell.length_c   1.000
_cell.angle_alpha   90.00
_cell.angle_beta   90.00
_cell.angle_gamma   90.00
#
_symmetry.space_group_name_H-M   'P 1'
#
loop_
_entity.id
_entity.type
_entity.pdbx_description
1 polymer ?
#
loop_
_entity_poly.entity_id
_entity_poly.type
_entity_poly.pdbx_seq_one_letter_code
_entity_poly.pdbx_strand_id
1 'polypeptide(L)'
;MKTTHLKDSTEISCLLSSEAFVLDDHVEGYFNHGRSIKDGSVVFDVGANIGIFGIRTLQKGSNIRFFAFELVPMMVYLISMTLRMTFLCNMIAGIVSYLILYTDNP
;
A
#
# COMPACT_ATOMS: atom_id res chain seq x y z
N MET A 1 6.25 -10.29 16.91
CA MET A 1 6.06 -9.81 15.52
C MET A 1 7.40 -9.74 14.85
N LYS A 2 7.52 -10.08 13.56
CA LYS A 2 8.81 -10.11 12.87
C LYS A 2 8.92 -8.91 11.95
N THR A 3 10.10 -8.30 11.93
CA THR A 3 10.50 -7.38 10.87
C THR A 3 11.53 -8.06 9.99
N THR A 4 11.62 -7.62 8.75
CA THR A 4 12.68 -8.03 7.83
C THR A 4 13.19 -6.82 7.07
N HIS A 5 14.36 -6.95 6.45
CA HIS A 5 14.96 -5.91 5.64
C HIS A 5 15.01 -6.39 4.19
N LEU A 6 14.50 -5.57 3.28
CA LEU A 6 14.60 -5.79 1.85
C LEU A 6 16.05 -5.56 1.37
N LYS A 7 16.31 -5.83 0.09
CA LYS A 7 17.66 -5.71 -0.51
C LYS A 7 18.29 -4.32 -0.31
N ASP A 8 17.48 -3.28 -0.26
CA ASP A 8 17.89 -1.89 -0.06
C ASP A 8 17.84 -1.43 1.41
N SER A 9 17.75 -2.38 2.35
CA SER A 9 17.60 -2.13 3.79
C SER A 9 16.28 -1.48 4.22
N THR A 10 15.27 -1.40 3.34
CA THR A 10 13.91 -1.00 3.73
C THR A 10 13.35 -1.99 4.74
N GLU A 11 12.96 -1.51 5.91
CA GLU A 11 12.33 -2.31 6.97
C GLU A 11 10.85 -2.57 6.66
N ILE A 12 10.43 -3.83 6.76
CA ILE A 12 9.05 -4.27 6.53
C ILE A 12 8.55 -5.07 7.73
N SER A 13 7.33 -4.79 8.18
CA SER A 13 6.62 -5.63 9.15
C SER A 13 5.90 -6.77 8.44
N CYS A 14 6.16 -8.01 8.83
CA CYS A 14 5.64 -9.20 8.15
C CYS A 14 5.43 -10.39 9.11
N LEU A 15 4.60 -11.35 8.72
CA LEU A 15 4.51 -12.65 9.42
C LEU A 15 5.66 -13.57 9.00
N LEU A 16 5.93 -13.61 7.69
CA LEU A 16 6.95 -14.42 7.05
C LEU A 16 7.83 -13.54 6.16
N SER A 17 9.15 -13.59 6.34
CA SER A 17 10.07 -12.79 5.53
C SER A 17 10.04 -13.18 4.05
N SER A 18 9.76 -14.46 3.74
CA SER A 18 9.63 -14.94 2.35
C SER A 18 8.52 -14.23 1.58
N GLU A 19 7.41 -13.88 2.23
CA GLU A 19 6.31 -13.14 1.60
C GLU A 19 6.78 -11.74 1.19
N ALA A 20 7.50 -11.04 2.08
CA ALA A 20 8.07 -9.72 1.77
C ALA A 20 9.01 -9.77 0.57
N PHE A 21 9.89 -10.77 0.49
CA PHE A 21 10.82 -10.91 -0.63
C PHE A 21 10.12 -11.26 -1.95
N VAL A 22 9.15 -12.17 -1.94
CA VAL A 22 8.42 -12.55 -3.16
C VAL A 22 7.63 -11.35 -3.68
N LEU A 23 6.93 -10.62 -2.81
CA LEU A 23 6.17 -9.44 -3.21
C LEU A 23 7.09 -8.34 -3.76
N ASP A 24 8.24 -8.11 -3.11
CA ASP A 24 9.22 -7.11 -3.55
C ASP A 24 9.83 -7.44 -4.92
N ASP A 25 10.04 -8.72 -5.21
CA ASP A 25 10.59 -9.15 -6.51
C ASP A 25 9.62 -8.90 -7.68
N HIS A 26 8.31 -8.97 -7.41
CA HIS A 26 7.27 -8.83 -8.44
C HIS A 26 6.69 -7.41 -8.53
N VAL A 27 6.89 -6.56 -7.50
CA VAL A 27 6.23 -5.26 -7.40
C VAL A 27 6.57 -4.31 -8.55
N GLU A 28 7.77 -4.43 -9.14
CA GLU A 28 8.17 -3.57 -10.25
C GLU A 28 7.29 -3.75 -11.50
N GLY A 29 6.67 -4.92 -11.67
CA GLY A 29 5.73 -5.19 -12.76
C GLY A 29 4.53 -4.22 -12.80
N TYR A 30 4.11 -3.71 -11.64
CA TYR A 30 3.01 -2.74 -11.55
C TYR A 30 3.37 -1.37 -12.15
N PHE A 31 4.65 -0.97 -12.16
CA PHE A 31 5.07 0.32 -12.69
C PHE A 31 5.32 0.33 -14.20
N ASN A 32 5.44 -0.85 -14.82
CA ASN A 32 5.76 -1.00 -16.25
C ASN A 32 4.59 -0.67 -17.19
N HIS A 33 3.35 -0.60 -16.69
CA HIS A 33 2.14 -0.45 -17.51
C HIS A 33 1.69 1.01 -17.75
N GLY A 34 2.63 1.96 -17.72
CA GLY A 34 2.47 3.21 -18.45
C GLY A 34 2.05 4.47 -17.68
N ARG A 35 2.26 4.55 -16.36
CA ARG A 35 2.24 5.84 -15.64
C ARG A 35 3.36 5.89 -14.61
N SER A 36 4.31 6.81 -14.80
CA SER A 36 5.28 7.12 -13.75
C SER A 36 4.54 7.70 -12.54
N ILE A 37 4.87 7.21 -11.35
CA ILE A 37 4.48 7.88 -10.11
C ILE A 37 5.17 9.24 -10.11
N LYS A 38 4.39 10.32 -10.18
CA LYS A 38 4.89 11.69 -10.16
C LYS A 38 4.76 12.28 -8.76
N ASP A 39 5.54 13.31 -8.50
CA ASP A 39 5.36 14.12 -7.29
C ASP A 39 3.91 14.61 -7.18
N GLY A 40 3.34 14.54 -5.97
CA GLY A 40 1.96 14.94 -5.72
C GLY A 40 0.89 13.96 -6.18
N SER A 41 1.27 12.77 -6.69
CA SER A 41 0.30 11.76 -7.12
C SER A 41 -0.60 11.30 -5.98
N VAL A 42 -1.84 10.94 -6.33
CA VAL A 42 -2.74 10.22 -5.44
C VAL A 42 -2.79 8.76 -5.87
N VAL A 43 -2.53 7.85 -4.93
CA VAL A 43 -2.47 6.42 -5.20
C VAL A 43 -3.42 5.69 -4.26
N PHE A 44 -4.24 4.82 -4.83
CA PHE A 44 -5.12 3.92 -4.10
C PHE A 44 -4.63 2.48 -4.32
N ASP A 45 -4.26 1.79 -3.25
CA ASP A 45 -3.78 0.42 -3.24
C ASP A 45 -4.85 -0.48 -2.59
N VAL A 46 -5.58 -1.22 -3.42
CA VAL A 46 -6.70 -2.08 -3.00
C VAL A 46 -6.21 -3.53 -2.95
N GLY A 47 -6.25 -4.15 -1.77
CA GLY A 47 -5.58 -5.41 -1.51
C GLY A 47 -4.11 -5.20 -1.17
N ALA A 48 -3.83 -4.20 -0.34
CA ALA A 48 -2.47 -3.71 -0.07
C ALA A 48 -1.56 -4.73 0.65
N ASN A 49 -2.12 -5.82 1.17
CA ASN A 49 -1.40 -6.90 1.84
C ASN A 49 -0.49 -6.31 2.96
N ILE A 50 0.80 -6.63 3.02
CA ILE A 50 1.76 -6.11 3.99
C ILE A 50 2.38 -4.75 3.59
N GLY A 51 1.96 -4.15 2.48
CA GLY A 51 2.32 -2.78 2.09
C GLY A 51 3.55 -2.60 1.21
N ILE A 52 4.05 -3.65 0.54
CA ILE A 52 5.24 -3.55 -0.33
C ILE A 52 5.01 -2.59 -1.50
N PHE A 53 3.84 -2.63 -2.15
CA PHE A 53 3.55 -1.68 -3.23
C PHE A 53 3.55 -0.22 -2.73
N GLY A 54 3.01 0.01 -1.53
CA GLY A 54 3.02 1.33 -0.90
C GLY A 54 4.40 1.86 -0.62
N ILE A 55 5.30 1.07 -0.02
CA ILE A 55 6.65 1.57 0.28
C ILE A 55 7.41 1.88 -1.00
N ARG A 56 7.29 1.05 -2.05
CA ARG A 56 7.93 1.27 -3.35
C ARG A 56 7.35 2.47 -4.07
N THR A 57 6.05 2.70 -3.95
CA THR A 57 5.40 3.90 -4.49
C THR A 57 5.93 5.16 -3.82
N LEU A 58 5.99 5.19 -2.48
CA LEU A 58 6.47 6.34 -1.70
C LEU A 58 7.95 6.65 -1.94
N GLN A 59 8.75 5.67 -2.34
CA GLN A 59 10.16 5.86 -2.72
C GLN A 59 10.35 6.45 -4.12
N LYS A 60 9.35 6.39 -5.00
CA LYS A 60 9.45 6.86 -6.39
C LYS A 60 9.09 8.33 -6.60
N GLY A 61 8.53 9.02 -5.61
CA GLY A 61 8.15 10.43 -5.73
C GLY A 61 7.90 11.12 -4.40
N SER A 62 7.83 12.45 -4.43
CA SER A 62 7.62 13.29 -3.27
C SER A 62 6.15 13.70 -3.13
N ASN A 63 5.70 14.00 -1.90
CA ASN A 63 4.34 14.48 -1.62
C ASN A 63 3.22 13.58 -2.14
N ILE A 64 3.47 12.27 -2.24
CA ILE A 64 2.47 11.29 -2.66
C ILE A 64 1.41 11.15 -1.55
N ARG A 65 0.14 11.22 -1.93
CA ARG A 65 -0.99 10.85 -1.06
C ARG A 65 -1.34 9.38 -1.34
N PHE A 66 -0.95 8.51 -0.42
CA PHE A 66 -1.13 7.07 -0.56
C PHE A 66 -2.25 6.56 0.35
N PHE A 67 -3.20 5.82 -0.22
CA PHE A 67 -4.32 5.21 0.48
C PHE A 67 -4.26 3.69 0.29
N ALA A 68 -4.14 2.95 1.39
CA ALA A 68 -4.07 1.49 1.39
C ALA A 68 -5.35 0.89 1.95
N PHE A 69 -5.90 -0.12 1.27
CA PHE A 69 -7.10 -0.84 1.67
C PHE A 69 -6.78 -2.32 1.77
N GLU A 70 -7.03 -2.90 2.93
CA GLU A 70 -6.84 -4.32 3.18
C GLU A 70 -7.96 -4.83 4.10
N LEU A 71 -8.50 -6.02 3.82
CA LEU A 71 -9.68 -6.55 4.51
C LEU A 71 -9.31 -7.40 5.72
N VAL A 72 -8.12 -7.99 5.72
CA VAL A 72 -7.66 -8.87 6.80
C VAL A 72 -7.10 -8.02 7.95
N PRO A 73 -7.69 -8.04 9.16
CA PRO A 73 -7.29 -7.14 10.25
C PRO A 73 -5.82 -7.26 10.65
N MET A 74 -5.26 -8.47 10.59
CA MET A 74 -3.84 -8.70 10.86
C MET A 74 -2.95 -8.00 9.83
N MET A 75 -3.35 -7.98 8.55
CA MET A 75 -2.60 -7.31 7.50
C MET A 75 -2.72 -5.80 7.62
N VAL A 76 -3.91 -5.27 7.94
CA VAL A 76 -4.12 -3.84 8.28
C VAL A 76 -3.15 -3.38 9.37
N TYR A 77 -2.94 -4.22 10.41
CA TYR A 77 -1.99 -3.90 11.46
C TYR A 77 -0.54 -3.86 10.91
N LEU A 78 -0.11 -4.87 10.13
CA LEU A 78 1.24 -4.92 9.58
C LEU A 78 1.55 -3.75 8.63
N ILE A 79 0.62 -3.43 7.72
CA ILE A 79 0.81 -2.32 6.79
C ILE A 79 0.86 -0.96 7.50
N SER A 80 0.12 -0.79 8.60
CA SER A 80 0.19 0.45 9.40
C SER A 80 1.58 0.66 10.01
N MET A 81 2.26 -0.42 10.39
CA MET A 81 3.63 -0.38 10.89
C MET A 81 4.65 -0.16 9.77
N THR A 82 4.50 -0.88 8.65
CA THR A 82 5.39 -0.77 7.49
C THR A 82 5.38 0.64 6.92
N LEU A 83 4.20 1.19 6.66
CA LEU A 83 4.07 2.52 6.07
C LEU A 83 4.27 3.65 7.09
N ARG A 84 4.36 3.32 8.39
CA ARG A 84 4.45 4.28 9.50
C ARG A 84 3.42 5.41 9.37
N MET A 85 2.27 5.08 8.80
CA MET A 85 1.20 6.00 8.44
C MET A 85 0.01 5.75 9.36
N THR A 86 -0.53 6.84 9.93
CA THR A 86 -1.77 6.78 10.68
C THR A 86 -2.92 6.44 9.73
N PHE A 87 -3.40 5.21 9.76
CA PHE A 87 -4.60 4.77 9.04
C PHE A 87 -5.81 5.58 9.50
N LEU A 88 -6.52 6.20 8.56
CA LEU A 88 -7.90 6.62 8.77
C LEU A 88 -8.78 5.94 7.72
N CYS A 89 -9.17 4.70 8.00
CA CYS A 89 -10.36 4.10 7.42
C CYS A 89 -10.78 2.84 8.21
N ASN A 90 -11.49 3.03 9.32
CA ASN A 90 -12.40 2.02 9.89
C ASN A 90 -13.68 1.88 9.03
N MET A 91 -13.57 1.97 7.70
CA MET A 91 -14.67 2.37 6.83
C MET A 91 -15.03 1.32 5.77
N ILE A 92 -14.87 0.02 6.07
CA ILE A 92 -15.13 -1.03 5.06
C ILE A 92 -16.34 -1.93 5.38
N ALA A 93 -16.99 -1.84 6.54
CA ALA A 93 -18.25 -2.57 6.71
C ALA A 93 -19.45 -1.90 6.01
N GLY A 94 -19.50 -0.57 5.89
CA GLY A 94 -20.72 0.15 5.48
C GLY A 94 -20.62 1.07 4.25
N ILE A 95 -19.42 1.48 3.83
CA ILE A 95 -19.27 2.62 2.91
C ILE A 95 -18.86 2.25 1.49
N VAL A 96 -18.37 1.03 1.25
CA VAL A 96 -18.00 0.60 -0.10
C VAL A 96 -19.21 0.61 -1.07
N SER A 97 -20.46 0.56 -0.56
CA SER A 97 -21.65 0.78 -1.39
C SER A 97 -21.91 2.24 -1.76
N TYR A 98 -21.38 3.22 -1.03
CA TYR A 98 -21.69 4.64 -1.22
C TYR A 98 -20.63 5.41 -2.02
N LEU A 99 -19.36 4.99 -1.96
CA LEU A 99 -18.28 5.75 -2.61
C LEU A 99 -18.20 5.53 -4.14
N ILE A 100 -18.84 4.48 -4.68
CA ILE A 100 -18.98 4.27 -6.13
C ILE A 100 -19.99 5.25 -6.76
N LEU A 101 -20.78 5.98 -5.96
CA LEU A 101 -21.82 6.91 -6.47
C LEU A 101 -21.36 8.37 -6.64
N TYR A 102 -20.09 8.71 -6.38
CA TYR A 102 -19.62 10.11 -6.43
C TYR A 102 -18.53 10.41 -7.47
N THR A 103 -18.43 9.60 -8.52
CA THR A 103 -17.64 9.94 -9.71
C THR A 103 -18.50 9.87 -10.96
N ASP A 104 -19.52 10.73 -11.04
CA ASP A 104 -20.12 11.15 -12.32
C ASP A 104 -20.75 12.55 -12.18
N ASN A 105 -19.94 13.55 -12.55
CA ASN A 105 -20.24 14.89 -13.10
C ASN A 105 -21.15 15.90 -12.37
N PRO A 106 -21.01 17.21 -12.66
CA PRO A 106 -19.94 17.91 -13.41
C PRO A 106 -19.06 18.83 -12.56
#